data_AF-A0A1H8X1D1-F1
#
_entry.id   AF-A0A1H8X1D1-F1
#
_cell.length_a   1.000
_cell.length_b   1.000
_cell.length_c   1.000
_cell.angle_alpha   90.00
_cell.angle_beta   90.00
_cell.angle_gamma   90.00
#
_symmetry.space_group_name_H-M   'P 1'
#
loop_
_entity.id
_entity.type
_entity.pdbx_description
1 polymer ?
#
loop_
_entity_poly.entity_id
_entity_poly.type
_entity_poly.pdbx_seq_one_letter_code
_entity_poly.pdbx_strand_id
1 'polypeptide(L)'
;MALSEQRLREKAANSEYTVDELDLLAESLERTLQSQLTEHFKQSRLKRGPDYWLLEDSHGVWLALSEYELQKMLKEAEVEFDSQKLLKIAFAHLESFQDMGYTIAVPMSVARYLEDSLFFAIYVRFPEEFQNGEYHTFQRFQELLYRYEMSPAEALDYWAVEHMNESARGWGAKRNVQPEAIRKNIRQAKEKLKDEELGATHENSVLRTASVDEIPPGKPHDPEKDLLYVPTEDYVEEHSEESI
;
A
#
# COMPACT_ATOMS: atom_id res chain seq x y z
N MET A 1 1.96 0.85 14.02
CA MET A 1 2.34 1.94 14.95
C MET A 1 3.75 2.43 14.68
N ALA A 2 3.95 3.71 14.38
CA ALA A 2 5.28 4.32 14.45
C ALA A 2 5.82 4.29 15.89
N LEU A 3 7.14 4.44 16.07
CA LEU A 3 7.76 4.60 17.39
C LEU A 3 7.07 5.75 18.14
N SER A 4 6.63 5.50 19.38
CA SER A 4 5.98 6.55 20.16
C SER A 4 7.00 7.56 20.67
N GLU A 5 6.60 8.83 20.70
CA GLU A 5 7.43 9.91 21.25
C GLU A 5 7.83 9.61 22.71
N GLN A 6 6.94 8.97 23.48
CA GLN A 6 7.25 8.52 24.84
C GLN A 6 8.44 7.54 24.86
N ARG A 7 8.49 6.57 23.93
CA ARG A 7 9.59 5.62 23.87
C ARG A 7 10.90 6.30 23.50
N LEU A 8 10.86 7.25 22.56
CA LEU A 8 12.03 8.03 22.18
C LEU A 8 12.55 8.87 23.37
N ARG A 9 11.65 9.46 24.16
CA ARG A 9 12.00 10.15 25.41
C ARG A 9 12.65 9.22 26.44
N GLU A 10 12.13 8.01 26.61
CA GLU A 10 12.72 6.98 27.50
C GLU A 10 14.13 6.58 27.06
N LYS A 11 14.37 6.47 25.75
CA LYS A 11 15.70 6.16 25.20
C LYS A 11 16.67 7.33 25.31
N ALA A 12 16.21 8.54 25.02
CA ALA A 12 16.98 9.77 25.13
C ALA A 12 17.45 9.99 26.58
N ALA A 13 16.55 9.84 27.55
CA ALA A 13 16.84 9.99 28.98
C ALA A 13 17.95 9.05 29.51
N ASN A 14 18.13 7.90 28.85
CA ASN A 14 19.17 6.90 29.17
C ASN A 14 20.32 6.92 28.14
N SER A 15 20.60 8.08 27.54
CA SER A 15 21.61 8.24 26.51
C SER A 15 22.23 9.63 26.50
N GLU A 16 23.26 9.81 25.68
CA GLU A 16 23.82 11.11 25.33
C GLU A 16 23.05 11.84 24.21
N TYR A 17 22.06 11.17 23.59
CA TYR A 17 21.29 11.71 22.46
C TYR A 17 20.03 12.44 22.92
N THR A 18 19.66 13.46 22.15
CA THR A 18 18.39 14.15 22.33
C THR A 18 17.23 13.35 21.72
N VAL A 19 16.00 13.71 22.09
CA VAL A 19 14.78 13.11 21.49
C VAL A 19 14.74 13.40 19.99
N ASP A 20 14.99 14.65 19.60
CA ASP A 20 14.98 15.08 18.20
C ASP A 20 16.01 14.31 17.36
N GLU A 21 17.19 14.03 17.91
CA GLU A 21 18.21 13.24 17.22
C GLU A 21 17.78 11.79 16.98
N LEU A 22 17.07 11.18 17.93
CA LEU A 22 16.55 9.83 17.80
C LEU A 22 15.36 9.80 16.83
N ASP A 23 14.50 10.81 16.88
CA ASP A 23 13.34 10.96 16.03
C ASP A 23 13.73 11.12 14.56
N LEU A 24 14.66 12.02 14.25
CA LEU A 24 15.17 12.22 12.89
C LEU A 24 15.77 10.95 12.28
N LEU A 25 16.52 10.18 13.07
CA LEU A 25 17.08 8.92 12.59
C LEU A 25 15.99 7.83 12.48
N ALA A 26 14.98 7.82 13.35
CA ALA A 26 13.86 6.88 13.26
C ALA A 26 13.02 7.15 12.02
N GLU A 27 12.72 8.41 11.71
CA GLU A 27 12.05 8.82 10.46
C GLU A 27 12.87 8.43 9.23
N SER A 28 14.18 8.68 9.25
CA SER A 28 15.07 8.30 8.16
C SER A 28 15.11 6.79 7.94
N LEU A 29 15.20 6.02 9.03
CA LEU A 29 15.14 4.56 8.98
C LEU A 29 13.80 4.06 8.42
N GLU A 30 12.68 4.58 8.90
CA GLU A 30 11.36 4.22 8.40
C GLU A 30 11.25 4.52 6.90
N ARG A 31 11.68 5.70 6.45
CA ARG A 31 11.62 6.10 5.05
C ARG A 31 12.48 5.22 4.15
N THR A 32 13.68 4.88 4.60
CA THR A 32 14.56 3.93 3.91
C THR A 32 13.87 2.57 3.78
N LEU A 33 13.30 2.05 4.86
CA LEU A 33 12.60 0.76 4.86
C LEU A 33 11.35 0.77 3.98
N GLN A 34 10.57 1.85 4.01
CA GLN A 34 9.41 2.05 3.13
C GLN A 34 9.79 1.97 1.66
N SER A 35 10.90 2.62 1.27
CA SER A 35 11.38 2.60 -0.11
C SER A 35 11.75 1.19 -0.61
N GLN A 36 12.15 0.32 0.32
CA GLN A 36 12.58 -1.05 0.03
C GLN A 36 11.48 -2.10 0.28
N LEU A 37 10.34 -1.69 0.83
CA LEU A 37 9.29 -2.60 1.30
C LEU A 37 8.74 -3.50 0.19
N THR A 38 8.61 -2.95 -1.02
CA THR A 38 8.17 -3.73 -2.19
C THR A 38 9.16 -4.82 -2.56
N GLU A 39 10.47 -4.56 -2.47
CA GLU A 39 11.48 -5.59 -2.75
C GLU A 39 11.54 -6.62 -1.63
N HIS A 40 11.43 -6.20 -0.37
CA HIS A 40 11.30 -7.13 0.76
C HIS A 40 10.12 -8.08 0.57
N PHE A 41 8.93 -7.55 0.23
CA PHE A 41 7.76 -8.35 -0.07
C PHE A 41 8.00 -9.35 -1.21
N LYS A 42 8.59 -8.89 -2.32
CA LYS A 42 8.92 -9.76 -3.45
C LYS A 42 9.87 -10.88 -3.04
N GLN A 43 10.89 -10.59 -2.23
CA GLN A 43 11.88 -11.57 -1.81
C GLN A 43 11.32 -12.58 -0.81
N SER A 44 10.52 -12.13 0.15
CA SER A 44 9.96 -12.98 1.21
C SER A 44 8.76 -13.80 0.75
N ARG A 45 7.81 -13.18 0.04
CA ARG A 45 6.51 -13.81 -0.29
C ARG A 45 6.43 -14.37 -1.70
N LEU A 46 7.16 -13.79 -2.67
CA LEU A 46 7.06 -14.20 -4.08
C LEU A 46 8.25 -15.05 -4.54
N LYS A 47 9.44 -14.78 -4.01
CA LYS A 47 10.66 -15.57 -4.25
C LYS A 47 10.89 -16.48 -3.05
N ARG A 48 11.67 -17.56 -3.22
CA ARG A 48 12.02 -18.49 -2.13
C ARG A 48 13.08 -17.89 -1.18
N GLY A 49 12.93 -16.62 -0.80
CA GLY A 49 13.82 -15.93 0.12
C GLY A 49 13.49 -16.24 1.59
N PRO A 50 14.38 -15.90 2.53
CA PRO A 50 14.06 -15.88 3.94
C PRO A 50 12.90 -14.92 4.22
N ASP A 51 11.93 -15.40 5.01
CA ASP A 51 10.76 -14.60 5.40
C ASP A 51 11.09 -13.79 6.66
N TYR A 52 11.33 -12.50 6.45
CA TYR A 52 11.58 -11.53 7.51
C TYR A 52 10.29 -10.84 7.99
N TRP A 53 9.11 -11.20 7.46
CA TRP A 53 7.84 -10.66 7.92
C TRP A 53 7.39 -11.36 9.19
N LEU A 54 7.24 -10.58 10.27
CA LEU A 54 6.81 -11.09 11.57
C LEU A 54 5.29 -10.99 11.74
N LEU A 55 4.75 -9.77 11.67
CA LEU A 55 3.33 -9.45 11.86
C LEU A 55 2.94 -8.28 10.96
N GLU A 56 1.68 -8.21 10.53
CA GLU A 56 1.14 -7.09 9.75
C GLU A 56 -0.20 -6.62 10.33
N ASP A 57 -0.48 -5.33 10.19
CA ASP A 57 -1.78 -4.70 10.50
C ASP A 57 -2.25 -3.87 9.29
N SER A 58 -3.38 -3.16 9.40
CA SER A 58 -3.90 -2.36 8.28
C SER A 58 -3.03 -1.15 7.92
N HIS A 59 -2.01 -0.83 8.71
CA HIS A 59 -1.20 0.38 8.58
C HIS A 59 0.29 0.09 8.30
N GLY A 60 0.75 -1.15 8.47
CA GLY A 60 2.15 -1.49 8.28
C GLY A 60 2.52 -2.91 8.70
N VAL A 61 3.83 -3.16 8.75
CA VAL A 61 4.41 -4.48 8.98
C VAL A 61 5.58 -4.42 9.94
N TRP A 62 5.74 -5.47 10.74
CA TRP A 62 6.91 -5.75 11.56
C TRP A 62 7.89 -6.64 10.79
N LEU A 63 9.11 -6.14 10.62
CA LEU A 63 10.22 -6.84 9.96
C LEU A 63 11.25 -7.30 11.00
N ALA A 64 11.77 -8.51 10.83
CA ALA A 64 12.95 -8.98 11.55
C ALA A 64 14.22 -8.60 10.79
N LEU A 65 15.00 -7.67 11.33
CA LEU A 65 16.20 -7.16 10.68
C LEU A 65 17.40 -7.27 11.63
N SER A 66 18.53 -7.74 11.11
CA SER A 66 19.81 -7.75 11.83
C SER A 66 20.43 -6.36 11.89
N GLU A 67 21.39 -6.16 12.81
CA GLU A 67 22.16 -4.91 12.85
C GLU A 67 22.88 -4.65 11.52
N TYR A 68 23.51 -5.67 10.96
CA TYR A 68 24.17 -5.58 9.65
C TYR A 68 23.22 -5.11 8.54
N GLU A 69 22.00 -5.68 8.46
CA GLU A 69 21.01 -5.28 7.47
C GLU A 69 20.58 -3.82 7.66
N LEU A 70 20.28 -3.40 8.90
CA LEU A 70 19.92 -2.01 9.20
C LEU A 70 21.02 -1.03 8.77
N GLN A 71 22.26 -1.31 9.14
CA GLN A 71 23.40 -0.48 8.77
C GLN A 71 23.62 -0.46 7.26
N LYS A 72 23.50 -1.61 6.59
CA LYS A 72 23.66 -1.73 5.14
C LYS A 72 22.62 -0.88 4.41
N MET A 73 21.35 -1.00 4.79
CA MET A 73 20.26 -0.26 4.15
C MET A 73 20.42 1.26 4.30
N LEU A 74 20.78 1.73 5.50
CA LEU A 74 21.03 3.16 5.72
C LEU A 74 22.25 3.67 4.94
N LYS A 75 23.33 2.89 4.86
CA LYS A 75 24.51 3.22 4.03
C LYS A 75 24.15 3.30 2.55
N GLU A 76 23.39 2.33 2.03
CA GLU A 76 22.93 2.31 0.64
C GLU A 76 21.97 3.46 0.32
N ALA A 77 21.22 3.95 1.32
CA ALA A 77 20.37 5.12 1.21
C ALA A 77 21.08 6.46 1.48
N GLU A 78 22.42 6.44 1.66
CA GLU A 78 23.24 7.62 1.96
C GLU A 78 22.78 8.40 3.21
N VAL A 79 22.16 7.70 4.17
CA VAL A 79 21.76 8.28 5.46
C VAL A 79 22.96 8.27 6.39
N GLU A 80 23.32 9.43 6.93
CA GLU A 80 24.33 9.53 7.98
C GLU A 80 23.76 9.02 9.30
N PHE A 81 24.45 8.07 9.94
CA PHE A 81 24.03 7.53 11.22
C PHE A 81 25.22 7.19 12.12
N ASP A 82 24.95 7.25 13.42
CA ASP A 82 25.81 6.67 14.45
C ASP A 82 25.27 5.28 14.83
N SER A 83 26.15 4.27 14.92
CA SER A 83 25.76 2.89 15.20
C SER A 83 25.06 2.72 16.57
N GLN A 84 25.51 3.44 17.60
CA GLN A 84 24.89 3.37 18.93
C GLN A 84 23.52 4.05 18.93
N LYS A 85 23.38 5.16 18.20
CA LYS A 85 22.09 5.83 17.97
C LYS A 85 21.10 4.91 17.25
N LEU A 86 21.55 4.23 16.18
CA LEU A 86 20.75 3.25 15.44
C LEU A 86 20.30 2.09 16.33
N LEU A 87 21.20 1.52 17.13
CA LEU A 87 20.88 0.44 18.05
C LEU A 87 19.81 0.85 19.07
N LYS A 88 19.87 2.09 19.60
CA LYS A 88 18.83 2.57 20.52
C LYS A 88 17.44 2.61 19.89
N ILE A 89 17.35 3.04 18.64
CA ILE A 89 16.10 3.05 17.87
C ILE A 89 15.62 1.62 17.59
N ALA A 90 16.53 0.73 17.19
CA ALA A 90 16.22 -0.68 16.95
C ALA A 90 15.70 -1.38 18.22
N PHE A 91 16.31 -1.12 19.39
CA PHE A 91 15.82 -1.60 20.67
C PHE A 91 14.47 -0.99 21.06
N ALA A 92 14.24 0.28 20.75
CA ALA A 92 12.96 0.94 21.03
C ALA A 92 11.80 0.27 20.26
N HIS A 93 12.03 -0.11 19.00
CA HIS A 93 11.07 -0.90 18.24
C HIS A 93 10.90 -2.30 18.81
N LEU A 94 12.00 -3.00 19.15
CA LEU A 94 11.94 -4.33 19.74
C LEU A 94 11.17 -4.36 21.06
N GLU A 95 11.37 -3.38 21.94
CA GLU A 95 10.61 -3.23 23.18
C GLU A 95 9.14 -2.95 22.91
N SER A 96 8.83 -2.12 21.91
CA SER A 96 7.44 -1.88 21.50
C SER A 96 6.76 -3.16 20.98
N PHE A 97 7.50 -4.02 20.27
CA PHE A 97 7.03 -5.33 19.84
C PHE A 97 6.82 -6.29 21.03
N GLN A 98 7.70 -6.23 22.04
CA GLN A 98 7.59 -7.03 23.26
C GLN A 98 6.44 -6.59 24.17
N ASP A 99 6.15 -5.29 24.24
CA ASP A 99 5.00 -4.75 24.96
C ASP A 99 3.67 -5.20 24.36
N MET A 100 3.65 -5.53 23.05
CA MET A 100 2.51 -6.18 22.41
C MET A 100 2.38 -7.67 22.76
N GLY A 101 3.32 -8.25 23.51
CA GLY A 101 3.34 -9.65 23.91
C GLY A 101 4.07 -10.59 22.95
N TYR A 102 4.89 -10.07 22.03
CA TYR A 102 5.59 -10.85 21.01
C TYR A 102 7.11 -10.84 21.17
N THR A 103 7.80 -11.81 20.55
CA THR A 103 9.27 -11.83 20.46
C THR A 103 9.72 -12.55 19.19
N ILE A 104 11.00 -12.43 18.84
CA ILE A 104 11.57 -13.08 17.65
C ILE A 104 12.11 -14.46 18.03
N ALA A 105 11.57 -15.50 17.41
CA ALA A 105 12.08 -16.85 17.52
C ALA A 105 12.96 -17.18 16.30
N VAL A 106 14.27 -17.30 16.51
CA VAL A 106 15.22 -17.64 15.44
C VAL A 106 15.54 -19.15 15.49
N PRO A 107 15.28 -19.91 14.42
CA PRO A 107 15.66 -21.33 14.38
C PRO A 107 17.17 -21.51 14.56
N MET A 108 17.59 -22.53 15.32
CA MET A 108 19.00 -22.79 15.61
C MET A 108 19.85 -23.02 14.35
N SER A 109 19.24 -23.57 13.29
CA SER A 109 19.90 -23.72 11.98
C SER A 109 20.28 -22.37 11.36
N VAL A 110 19.44 -21.36 11.55
CA VAL A 110 19.66 -19.99 11.08
C VAL A 110 20.65 -19.27 11.98
N ALA A 111 20.47 -19.37 13.31
CA ALA A 111 21.35 -18.73 14.29
C ALA A 111 22.82 -19.19 14.20
N ARG A 112 23.08 -20.44 13.76
CA ARG A 112 24.45 -20.94 13.54
C ARG A 112 25.07 -20.49 12.23
N TYR A 113 24.26 -20.10 11.25
CA TYR A 113 24.71 -19.68 9.93
C TYR A 113 25.00 -18.19 9.87
N LEU A 114 24.27 -17.39 10.65
CA LEU A 114 24.43 -15.95 10.70
C LEU A 114 25.52 -15.57 11.71
N GLU A 115 26.47 -14.75 11.28
CA GLU A 115 27.50 -14.17 12.17
C GLU A 115 26.87 -13.25 13.22
N ASP A 116 25.75 -12.59 12.89
CA ASP A 116 24.90 -11.85 13.81
C ASP A 116 23.65 -12.65 14.20
N SER A 117 23.54 -13.00 15.48
CA SER A 117 22.33 -13.65 16.02
C SER A 117 21.28 -12.65 16.49
N LEU A 118 21.62 -11.34 16.49
CA LEU A 118 20.77 -10.30 17.03
C LEU A 118 19.87 -9.73 15.95
N PHE A 119 18.57 -9.98 16.10
CA PHE A 119 17.52 -9.43 15.27
C PHE A 119 16.67 -8.44 16.05
N PHE A 120 16.25 -7.39 15.38
CA PHE A 120 15.33 -6.38 15.88
C PHE A 120 14.01 -6.46 15.10
N ALA A 121 12.91 -6.37 15.84
CA ALA A 121 11.60 -6.22 15.23
C ALA A 121 11.43 -4.74 14.94
N ILE A 122 11.38 -4.33 13.68
CA ILE A 122 11.20 -2.95 13.25
C ILE A 122 9.85 -2.79 12.59
N TYR A 123 9.06 -1.82 13.04
CA TYR A 123 7.78 -1.52 12.41
C TYR A 123 7.97 -0.50 11.29
N VAL A 124 7.36 -0.78 10.15
CA VAL A 124 7.39 0.07 8.96
C VAL A 124 5.95 0.31 8.54
N ARG A 125 5.50 1.58 8.49
CA ARG A 125 4.18 1.89 7.92
C ARG A 125 4.17 1.56 6.43
N PHE A 126 3.06 1.05 5.92
CA PHE A 126 2.89 0.95 4.48
C PHE A 126 2.97 2.36 3.86
N PRO A 127 3.78 2.56 2.81
CA PRO A 127 3.75 3.81 2.07
C PRO A 127 2.37 3.95 1.41
N GLU A 128 1.94 5.20 1.17
CA GLU A 128 0.61 5.51 0.66
C GLU A 128 0.33 4.77 -0.67
N GLU A 129 1.35 4.66 -1.52
CA GLU A 129 1.27 3.95 -2.79
C GLU A 129 1.04 2.45 -2.62
N PHE A 130 1.52 1.86 -1.53
CA PHE A 130 1.28 0.45 -1.23
C PHE A 130 -0.18 0.23 -0.82
N GLN A 131 -0.70 1.09 0.06
CA GLN A 131 -2.12 1.07 0.44
C GLN A 131 -3.02 1.35 -0.76
N ASN A 132 -2.68 2.33 -1.60
CA ASN A 132 -3.38 2.62 -2.83
C ASN A 132 -3.33 1.43 -3.80
N GLY A 133 -2.17 0.77 -3.93
CA GLY A 133 -2.01 -0.43 -4.73
C GLY A 133 -2.89 -1.59 -4.25
N GLU A 134 -2.89 -1.86 -2.95
CA GLU A 134 -3.76 -2.87 -2.33
C GLU A 134 -5.23 -2.52 -2.52
N TYR A 135 -5.61 -1.28 -2.21
CA TYR A 135 -6.97 -0.78 -2.31
C TYR A 135 -7.49 -0.82 -3.76
N HIS A 136 -6.73 -0.32 -4.73
CA HIS A 136 -7.12 -0.36 -6.13
C HIS A 136 -7.14 -1.79 -6.68
N THR A 137 -6.22 -2.66 -6.24
CA THR A 137 -6.28 -4.08 -6.58
C THR A 137 -7.55 -4.71 -6.03
N PHE A 138 -7.87 -4.46 -4.75
CA PHE A 138 -9.09 -4.94 -4.10
C PHE A 138 -10.34 -4.42 -4.81
N GLN A 139 -10.43 -3.10 -5.07
CA GLN A 139 -11.52 -2.49 -5.83
C GLN A 139 -11.66 -3.12 -7.21
N ARG A 140 -10.54 -3.34 -7.92
CA ARG A 140 -10.59 -3.96 -9.24
C ARG A 140 -11.07 -5.40 -9.17
N PHE A 141 -10.64 -6.18 -8.17
CA PHE A 141 -11.18 -7.52 -7.97
C PHE A 141 -12.66 -7.50 -7.57
N GLN A 142 -13.09 -6.57 -6.72
CA GLN A 142 -14.51 -6.39 -6.39
C GLN A 142 -15.33 -6.03 -7.62
N GLU A 143 -14.85 -5.13 -8.48
CA GLU A 143 -15.49 -4.78 -9.73
C GLU A 143 -15.62 -6.02 -10.63
N LEU A 144 -14.54 -6.78 -10.84
CA LEU A 144 -14.58 -7.99 -11.64
C LEU A 144 -15.58 -9.03 -11.07
N LEU A 145 -15.58 -9.23 -9.75
CA LEU A 145 -16.41 -10.24 -9.10
C LEU A 145 -17.90 -9.85 -9.06
N TYR A 146 -18.19 -8.64 -8.59
CA TYR A 146 -19.56 -8.22 -8.27
C TYR A 146 -20.22 -7.48 -9.42
N ARG A 147 -19.46 -6.66 -10.16
CA ARG A 147 -20.01 -5.87 -11.25
C ARG A 147 -20.08 -6.68 -12.54
N TYR A 148 -18.95 -7.30 -12.90
CA TYR A 148 -18.88 -8.18 -14.07
C TYR A 148 -19.33 -9.63 -13.81
N GLU A 149 -19.88 -9.92 -12.63
CA GLU A 149 -20.35 -11.24 -12.21
C GLU A 149 -19.33 -12.37 -12.46
N MET A 150 -18.02 -12.07 -12.36
CA MET A 150 -17.00 -13.10 -12.54
C MET A 150 -16.92 -13.99 -11.31
N SER A 151 -16.66 -15.28 -11.55
CA SER A 151 -16.20 -16.15 -10.46
C SER A 151 -14.80 -15.74 -10.01
N PRO A 152 -14.39 -16.06 -8.77
CA PRO A 152 -13.03 -15.85 -8.29
C PRO A 152 -11.95 -16.46 -9.19
N ALA A 153 -12.24 -17.61 -9.80
CA ALA A 153 -11.33 -18.24 -10.75
C ALA A 153 -11.21 -17.45 -12.07
N GLU A 154 -12.32 -16.94 -12.60
CA GLU A 154 -12.33 -16.12 -13.82
C GLU A 154 -11.56 -14.81 -13.63
N ALA A 155 -11.83 -14.07 -12.54
CA ALA A 155 -11.16 -12.81 -12.24
C ALA A 155 -9.65 -13.02 -12.03
N LEU A 156 -9.26 -14.05 -11.28
CA LEU A 156 -7.85 -14.36 -11.01
C LEU A 156 -7.11 -14.84 -12.26
N ASP A 157 -7.70 -15.73 -13.06
CA ASP A 157 -7.07 -16.26 -14.27
C ASP A 157 -6.96 -15.18 -15.35
N TYR A 158 -7.96 -14.30 -15.47
CA TYR A 158 -7.91 -13.10 -16.30
C TYR A 158 -6.77 -12.17 -15.88
N TRP A 159 -6.68 -11.85 -14.59
CA TRP A 159 -5.63 -10.97 -14.06
C TRP A 159 -4.22 -11.52 -14.30
N ALA A 160 -4.01 -12.80 -13.99
CA ALA A 160 -2.71 -13.44 -14.13
C ALA A 160 -2.23 -13.44 -15.60
N VAL A 161 -3.10 -13.74 -16.56
CA VAL A 161 -2.69 -13.84 -17.96
C VAL A 161 -2.63 -12.49 -18.66
N GLU A 162 -3.59 -11.60 -18.43
CA GLU A 162 -3.68 -10.32 -19.17
C GLU A 162 -2.87 -9.19 -18.52
N HIS A 163 -2.68 -9.21 -17.20
CA HIS A 163 -1.98 -8.13 -16.48
C HIS A 163 -0.61 -8.55 -15.94
N MET A 164 -0.42 -9.83 -15.59
CA MET A 164 0.88 -10.33 -15.12
C MET A 164 1.70 -11.03 -16.21
N ASN A 165 1.20 -11.06 -17.46
CA ASN A 165 1.86 -11.72 -18.61
C ASN A 165 2.19 -13.21 -18.37
N GLU A 166 1.43 -13.90 -17.53
CA GLU A 166 1.59 -15.34 -17.35
C GLU A 166 1.06 -16.10 -18.55
N SER A 167 1.76 -17.16 -18.96
CA SER A 167 1.17 -18.08 -19.95
C SER A 167 0.11 -18.96 -19.29
N ALA A 168 -0.97 -19.31 -20.00
CA ALA A 168 -1.99 -20.23 -19.48
C ALA A 168 -1.41 -21.57 -18.99
N ARG A 169 -0.31 -22.04 -19.61
CA ARG A 169 0.40 -23.24 -19.18
C ARG A 169 1.17 -23.02 -17.87
N GLY A 170 1.91 -21.91 -17.76
CA GLY A 170 2.67 -21.56 -16.57
C GLY A 170 1.75 -21.30 -15.37
N TRP A 171 0.69 -20.52 -15.58
CA TRP A 171 -0.32 -20.25 -14.56
C TRP A 171 -1.11 -21.50 -14.15
N GLY A 172 -1.52 -22.33 -15.12
CA GLY A 172 -2.20 -23.59 -14.85
C GLY A 172 -1.38 -24.52 -13.96
N ALA A 173 -0.06 -24.60 -14.18
CA ALA A 173 0.84 -25.38 -13.32
C ALA A 173 0.88 -24.84 -11.87
N LYS A 174 0.89 -23.51 -11.69
CA LYS A 174 0.87 -22.87 -10.35
C LYS A 174 -0.46 -23.12 -9.62
N ARG A 175 -1.58 -23.02 -10.35
CA ARG A 175 -2.93 -23.27 -9.80
C ARG A 175 -3.31 -24.75 -9.71
N ASN A 176 -2.48 -25.65 -10.21
CA ASN A 176 -2.77 -27.08 -10.36
C ASN A 176 -4.07 -27.34 -11.15
N VAL A 177 -4.23 -26.67 -12.29
CA VAL A 177 -5.38 -26.82 -13.20
C VAL A 177 -4.90 -26.92 -14.65
N GLN A 178 -5.71 -27.55 -15.50
CA GLN A 178 -5.36 -27.71 -16.91
C GLN A 178 -5.34 -26.35 -17.64
N PRO A 179 -4.38 -26.13 -18.56
CA PRO A 179 -4.29 -24.88 -19.32
C PRO A 179 -5.59 -24.54 -20.08
N GLU A 180 -6.35 -25.54 -20.50
CA GLU A 180 -7.65 -25.38 -21.16
C GLU A 180 -8.69 -24.74 -20.24
N ALA A 181 -8.67 -25.05 -18.94
CA ALA A 181 -9.54 -24.43 -17.95
C ALA A 181 -9.20 -22.94 -17.77
N ILE A 182 -7.90 -22.61 -17.73
CA ILE A 182 -7.43 -21.21 -17.68
C ILE A 182 -7.90 -20.44 -18.92
N ARG A 183 -7.69 -20.99 -20.13
CA ARG A 183 -8.15 -20.35 -21.38
C ARG A 183 -9.66 -20.15 -21.42
N LYS A 184 -10.43 -21.14 -20.92
CA LYS A 184 -11.88 -21.03 -20.81
C LYS A 184 -12.27 -19.86 -19.88
N ASN A 185 -11.68 -19.80 -18.69
CA ASN A 185 -11.96 -18.76 -17.71
C ASN A 185 -11.61 -17.37 -18.26
N ILE A 186 -10.49 -17.22 -18.95
CA ILE A 186 -10.11 -15.94 -19.59
C ILE A 186 -11.10 -15.56 -20.69
N ARG A 187 -11.53 -16.51 -21.52
CA ARG A 187 -12.54 -16.24 -22.55
C ARG A 187 -13.85 -15.76 -21.92
N GLN A 188 -14.32 -16.42 -20.87
CA GLN A 188 -15.54 -16.04 -20.15
C GLN A 188 -15.41 -14.67 -19.48
N ALA A 189 -14.27 -14.39 -18.85
CA ALA A 189 -13.98 -13.07 -18.28
C ALA A 189 -14.00 -11.96 -19.36
N LYS A 190 -13.36 -12.20 -20.52
CA LYS A 190 -13.37 -11.25 -21.64
C LYS A 190 -14.76 -11.05 -22.27
N GLU A 191 -15.58 -12.09 -22.28
CA GLU A 191 -16.98 -11.99 -22.72
C GLU A 191 -17.77 -11.09 -21.76
N LYS A 192 -17.65 -11.32 -20.44
CA LYS A 192 -18.28 -10.50 -19.40
C LYS A 192 -17.81 -9.04 -19.42
N LEU A 193 -16.52 -8.79 -19.65
CA LEU A 193 -15.98 -7.42 -19.76
C LEU A 193 -16.52 -6.62 -20.95
N LYS A 194 -16.99 -7.30 -21.99
CA LYS A 194 -17.62 -6.66 -23.16
C LYS A 194 -19.11 -6.43 -22.97
N ASP A 195 -19.70 -7.01 -21.92
CA ASP A 195 -21.10 -6.83 -21.62
C ASP A 195 -21.29 -5.45 -21.01
N GLU A 196 -21.91 -4.56 -21.80
CA GLU A 196 -22.20 -3.20 -21.37
C GLU A 196 -23.19 -3.18 -20.20
N GLU A 197 -24.10 -4.17 -20.08
CA GLU A 197 -25.06 -4.23 -18.97
C GLU A 197 -24.39 -4.58 -17.63
N LEU A 198 -23.33 -5.39 -17.67
CA LEU A 198 -22.54 -5.76 -16.49
C LEU A 198 -21.42 -4.75 -16.18
N GLY A 199 -21.20 -3.77 -17.05
CA GLY A 199 -20.05 -2.88 -16.97
C GLY A 199 -20.21 -1.69 -16.03
N ALA A 200 -19.07 -1.10 -15.70
CA ALA A 200 -18.73 0.30 -15.96
C ALA A 200 -19.62 1.18 -16.87
N THR A 201 -20.97 1.18 -16.84
CA THR A 201 -21.73 2.15 -17.64
C THR A 201 -21.59 3.54 -17.01
N HIS A 202 -20.49 4.21 -17.33
CA HIS A 202 -20.55 5.65 -17.43
C HIS A 202 -21.49 5.92 -18.59
N GLU A 203 -22.71 6.36 -18.29
CA GLU A 203 -23.51 6.99 -19.33
C GLU A 203 -22.70 8.21 -19.79
N ASN A 204 -21.97 8.03 -20.88
CA ASN A 204 -21.21 9.08 -21.48
C ASN A 204 -22.21 10.20 -21.83
N SER A 205 -21.89 11.43 -21.44
CA SER A 205 -22.70 12.63 -21.71
C SER A 205 -23.91 12.89 -20.79
N VAL A 206 -24.09 12.19 -19.67
CA VAL A 206 -25.06 12.63 -18.62
C VAL A 206 -24.65 13.96 -18.03
N LEU A 207 -23.38 14.06 -17.66
CA LEU A 207 -22.73 15.33 -17.36
C LEU A 207 -21.97 15.75 -18.61
N ARG A 208 -22.16 17.01 -19.02
CA ARG A 208 -21.49 17.57 -20.19
C ARG A 208 -20.69 18.80 -19.79
N THR A 209 -19.53 18.96 -20.41
CA THR A 209 -18.78 20.22 -20.34
C THR A 209 -19.55 21.28 -21.12
N ALA A 210 -19.76 22.45 -20.52
CA ALA A 210 -20.33 23.61 -21.19
C ALA A 210 -19.38 24.80 -21.02
N SER A 211 -19.38 25.73 -21.99
CA SER A 211 -18.64 26.98 -21.82
C SER A 211 -19.26 27.83 -20.70
N VAL A 212 -18.44 28.61 -20.00
CA VAL A 212 -18.91 29.59 -19.00
C VAL A 212 -19.87 30.60 -19.65
N ASP A 213 -19.66 30.92 -20.93
CA ASP A 213 -20.54 31.81 -21.70
C ASP A 213 -21.95 31.22 -21.95
N GLU A 214 -22.15 29.92 -21.73
CA GLU A 214 -23.45 29.27 -21.85
C GLU A 214 -24.28 29.34 -20.56
N ILE A 215 -23.70 29.82 -19.45
CA ILE A 215 -24.39 29.96 -18.17
C ILE A 215 -25.35 31.16 -18.26
N PRO A 216 -26.65 30.98 -17.98
CA PRO A 216 -27.58 32.09 -17.94
C PRO A 216 -27.15 33.15 -16.90
N PRO A 217 -27.16 34.44 -17.24
CA PRO A 217 -26.77 35.50 -16.31
C PRO A 217 -27.71 35.52 -15.10
N GLY A 218 -27.13 35.41 -13.90
CA GLY A 218 -27.84 35.49 -12.62
C GLY A 218 -28.62 34.24 -12.20
N LYS A 219 -28.59 33.12 -12.95
CA LYS A 219 -29.18 31.84 -12.51
C LYS A 219 -28.38 30.62 -13.03
N PRO A 220 -27.96 29.70 -12.17
CA PRO A 220 -27.25 28.48 -12.58
C PRO A 220 -28.17 27.48 -13.30
N HIS A 221 -29.49 27.64 -13.22
CA HIS A 221 -30.43 26.78 -13.92
C HIS A 221 -30.89 27.42 -15.23
N ASP A 222 -30.64 26.73 -16.36
CA ASP A 222 -31.19 27.04 -17.69
C ASP A 222 -32.48 26.21 -17.90
N PRO A 223 -33.67 26.81 -17.72
CA PRO A 223 -34.93 26.09 -17.85
C PRO A 223 -35.27 25.74 -19.31
N GLU A 224 -34.63 26.36 -20.30
CA GLU A 224 -34.88 26.04 -21.72
C GLU A 224 -34.15 24.76 -22.15
N LYS A 225 -32.96 24.53 -21.59
CA LYS A 225 -32.15 23.33 -21.85
C LYS A 225 -32.30 22.25 -20.79
N ASP A 226 -33.06 22.52 -19.72
CA ASP A 226 -33.21 21.67 -18.54
C ASP A 226 -31.86 21.28 -17.94
N LEU A 227 -31.00 22.29 -17.75
CA LEU A 227 -29.65 22.09 -17.23
C LEU A 227 -29.39 22.91 -15.97
N LEU A 228 -28.70 22.27 -15.03
CA LEU A 228 -28.08 22.94 -13.89
C LEU A 228 -26.58 23.07 -14.12
N TYR A 229 -26.14 24.30 -14.33
CA TYR A 229 -24.74 24.69 -14.36
C TYR A 229 -24.22 24.80 -12.93
N VAL A 230 -22.99 24.35 -12.70
CA VAL A 230 -22.33 24.52 -11.39
C VAL A 230 -22.02 26.02 -11.22
N PRO A 231 -22.46 26.68 -10.13
CA PRO A 231 -22.25 28.11 -9.93
C PRO A 231 -20.76 28.45 -9.83
N THR A 232 -20.38 29.63 -10.30
CA THR A 232 -19.03 30.18 -10.12
C THR A 232 -18.85 30.69 -8.69
N GLU A 233 -17.59 30.85 -8.25
CA GLU A 233 -17.25 31.40 -6.92
C GLU A 233 -17.90 32.78 -6.71
N ASP A 234 -17.77 33.69 -7.69
CA ASP A 234 -18.40 35.02 -7.68
C ASP A 234 -19.93 34.99 -7.48
N TYR A 235 -20.62 34.01 -8.11
CA TYR A 235 -22.08 33.86 -7.97
C TYR A 235 -22.48 33.43 -6.56
N VAL A 236 -21.68 32.54 -5.95
CA VAL A 236 -21.90 32.07 -4.58
C VAL A 236 -21.67 33.20 -3.58
N GLU A 237 -20.62 34.01 -3.77
CA GLU A 237 -20.34 35.17 -2.92
C GLU A 237 -21.48 36.20 -2.98
N GLU A 238 -21.90 36.62 -4.18
CA GLU A 238 -22.96 37.62 -4.36
C GLU A 238 -24.33 37.22 -3.75
N HIS A 239 -24.66 35.92 -3.74
CA HIS A 239 -25.97 35.44 -3.28
C HIS A 239 -25.94 34.77 -1.89
N SER A 240 -24.75 34.65 -1.29
CA SER A 240 -24.61 34.23 0.12
C SER A 240 -25.01 35.34 1.10
N GLU A 241 -24.94 36.61 0.68
CA GLU A 241 -25.35 37.76 1.49
C GLU A 241 -26.88 37.97 1.55
N GLU A 242 -27.65 37.38 0.62
CA GLU A 242 -29.13 37.50 0.58
C GLU A 242 -29.84 36.51 1.52
N SER A 243 -29.11 35.64 2.22
CA SER A 243 -29.66 34.60 3.12
C SER A 243 -29.56 34.93 4.63
N ILE A 244 -29.34 36.21 5.01
CA ILE A 244 -29.41 36.70 6.41
C ILE A 244 -30.67 37.53 6.64
#